data_AF-A0A2K3MTP3-F1
#
_entry.id   AF-A0A2K3MTP3-F1
#
_cell.length_a   1.000
_cell.length_b   1.000
_cell.length_c   1.000
_cell.angle_alpha   90.00
_cell.angle_beta   90.00
_cell.angle_gamma   90.00
#
_symmetry.space_group_name_H-M   'P 1'
#
loop_
_entity.id
_entity.type
_entity.pdbx_description
1 polymer ?
#
loop_
_entity_poly.entity_id
_entity_poly.type
_entity_poly.pdbx_seq_one_letter_code
_entity_poly.pdbx_strand_id
1 'polypeptide(L)'
;MFKLKVAEPPEEINNIFYRYTQNGTMNIDELYNFLVHFQGEESDDATLRHAQAVFHSLRHLNIFQRRGLHFDAFFRYLFGDLNGPLNDQVHQDMNAPLAHYFLYTGHNSYLTGNQLSSESSTAPIIKALKKGVRVIELDLWPNSREDDVEVRHGGYEI
;
A
#
# COMPACT_ATOMS: atom_id res chain seq x y z
N MET A 1 33.72 -12.84 12.79
CA MET A 1 32.99 -12.58 11.53
C MET A 1 31.74 -13.45 11.54
N PHE A 2 30.61 -12.91 11.99
CA PHE A 2 29.35 -13.65 12.03
C PHE A 2 28.76 -13.67 10.62
N LYS A 3 28.80 -14.83 9.94
CA LYS A 3 27.98 -15.02 8.75
C LYS A 3 26.54 -15.14 9.25
N LEU A 4 25.70 -14.14 8.96
CA LEU A 4 24.25 -14.32 9.01
C LEU A 4 23.94 -15.53 8.15
N LYS A 5 23.44 -16.62 8.76
CA LYS A 5 22.79 -17.68 7.99
C LYS A 5 21.67 -17.00 7.22
N VAL A 6 21.73 -17.04 5.89
CA VAL A 6 20.55 -16.71 5.07
C VAL A 6 19.45 -17.60 5.60
N ALA A 7 18.37 -17.00 6.12
CA ALA A 7 17.26 -17.77 6.65
C ALA A 7 16.73 -18.66 5.53
N GLU A 8 16.76 -19.98 5.75
CA GLU A 8 16.17 -20.91 4.79
C GLU A 8 14.66 -20.64 4.74
N PRO A 9 14.04 -20.69 3.54
CA PRO A 9 12.60 -20.55 3.40
C PRO A 9 11.85 -21.53 4.31
N PRO A 10 10.78 -21.10 5.01
CA PRO A 10 10.01 -21.98 5.88
C PRO A 10 9.51 -23.23 5.14
N GLU A 11 9.47 -24.38 5.84
CA GLU A 11 9.04 -25.66 5.27
C GLU A 11 7.63 -25.59 4.66
N GLU A 12 6.75 -24.81 5.27
CA GLU A 12 5.39 -24.55 4.77
C GLU A 12 5.39 -23.97 3.36
N ILE A 13 6.33 -23.08 3.04
CA ILE A 13 6.43 -22.48 1.70
C ILE A 13 6.93 -23.49 0.67
N ASN A 14 7.84 -24.39 1.06
CA ASN A 14 8.24 -25.52 0.22
C ASN A 14 7.02 -26.42 -0.08
N ASN A 15 6.25 -26.78 0.94
CA ASN A 15 5.06 -27.62 0.79
C ASN A 15 4.03 -26.99 -0.14
N ILE A 16 3.82 -25.68 -0.05
CA ILE A 16 2.94 -24.94 -0.96
C ILE A 16 3.48 -24.98 -2.38
N PHE A 17 4.77 -24.68 -2.60
CA PHE A 17 5.35 -24.70 -3.94
C PHE A 17 5.24 -26.08 -4.60
N TYR A 18 5.61 -27.15 -3.88
CA TYR A 18 5.54 -28.52 -4.42
C TYR A 18 4.11 -29.04 -4.57
N ARG A 19 3.13 -28.50 -3.84
CA ARG A 19 1.71 -28.81 -4.05
C ARG A 19 1.20 -28.32 -5.40
N TYR A 20 1.74 -27.22 -5.91
CA TYR A 20 1.31 -26.59 -7.17
C TYR A 20 2.30 -26.82 -8.32
N THR A 21 3.34 -27.63 -8.15
CA THR A 21 4.32 -27.91 -9.20
C THR A 21 4.53 -29.40 -9.42
N GLN A 22 4.61 -29.82 -10.68
CA GLN A 22 4.86 -31.23 -11.00
C GLN A 22 6.34 -31.59 -11.10
N ASN A 23 7.17 -30.67 -11.61
CA ASN A 23 8.57 -30.96 -11.98
C ASN A 23 9.58 -30.06 -11.22
N GLY A 24 9.20 -29.56 -10.03
CA GLY A 24 10.04 -28.64 -9.24
C GLY A 24 10.28 -27.27 -9.89
N THR A 25 9.50 -26.96 -10.92
CA THR A 25 9.47 -25.67 -11.60
C THR A 25 8.01 -25.37 -11.91
N MET A 26 7.55 -24.17 -11.55
CA MET A 26 6.18 -23.71 -11.77
C MET A 26 6.06 -23.07 -13.16
N ASN A 27 5.12 -23.53 -13.98
CA ASN A 27 4.74 -22.88 -15.24
C ASN A 27 3.61 -21.86 -15.03
N ILE A 28 3.19 -21.17 -16.10
CA ILE A 28 2.19 -20.08 -16.00
C ILE A 28 0.84 -20.62 -15.52
N ASP A 29 0.42 -21.78 -16.01
CA ASP A 29 -0.86 -22.40 -15.64
C ASP A 29 -0.83 -22.88 -14.18
N GLU A 30 0.31 -23.44 -13.74
CA GLU A 30 0.55 -23.82 -12.34
C GLU A 30 0.53 -22.60 -11.40
N LEU A 31 1.14 -21.48 -11.81
CA LEU A 31 1.06 -20.23 -11.04
C LEU A 31 -0.37 -19.69 -11.01
N TYR A 32 -1.08 -19.68 -12.14
CA TYR A 32 -2.49 -19.28 -12.19
C TYR A 32 -3.33 -20.10 -11.20
N ASN A 33 -3.14 -21.43 -11.18
CA ASN A 33 -3.82 -22.30 -10.23
C ASN A 33 -3.46 -21.99 -8.77
N PHE A 34 -2.20 -21.63 -8.49
CA PHE A 34 -1.79 -21.17 -7.16
C PHE A 34 -2.50 -19.85 -6.78
N LEU A 35 -2.57 -18.87 -7.69
CA LEU A 35 -3.24 -17.59 -7.43
C LEU A 35 -4.74 -17.80 -7.13
N VAL A 36 -5.42 -18.64 -7.91
CA VAL A 36 -6.85 -18.91 -7.72
C VAL A 36 -7.10 -19.74 -6.46
N HIS A 37 -6.43 -20.87 -6.29
CA HIS A 37 -6.80 -21.85 -5.26
C HIS A 37 -6.09 -21.66 -3.92
N PHE A 38 -4.95 -20.98 -3.88
CA PHE A 38 -4.22 -20.68 -2.64
C PHE A 38 -4.39 -19.21 -2.22
N GLN A 39 -4.18 -18.26 -3.15
CA GLN A 39 -4.30 -16.83 -2.83
C GLN A 39 -5.76 -16.32 -2.86
N GLY A 40 -6.69 -17.11 -3.43
CA GLY A 40 -8.10 -16.77 -3.47
C GLY A 40 -8.45 -15.70 -4.51
N GLU A 41 -7.61 -15.55 -5.55
CA GLU A 41 -7.97 -14.70 -6.69
C GLU A 41 -9.12 -15.30 -7.51
N GLU A 42 -9.84 -14.44 -8.23
CA GLU A 42 -10.93 -14.86 -9.11
C GLU A 42 -10.41 -15.66 -10.32
N SER A 43 -11.21 -16.61 -10.79
CA SER A 43 -10.85 -17.38 -12.00
C SER A 43 -11.25 -16.61 -13.26
N ASP A 44 -10.47 -15.56 -13.58
CA ASP A 44 -10.74 -14.68 -14.72
C ASP A 44 -9.48 -14.28 -15.52
N ASP A 45 -9.69 -13.47 -16.57
CA ASP A 45 -8.62 -12.94 -17.41
C ASP A 45 -7.68 -11.97 -16.67
N ALA A 46 -8.13 -11.34 -15.58
CA ALA A 46 -7.30 -10.43 -14.80
C ALA A 46 -6.24 -11.21 -14.02
N THR A 47 -6.62 -12.33 -13.40
CA THR A 47 -5.67 -13.24 -12.74
C THR A 47 -4.71 -13.90 -13.73
N LEU A 48 -5.14 -14.20 -14.96
CA LEU A 48 -4.22 -14.66 -16.00
C LEU A 48 -3.18 -13.59 -16.37
N ARG A 49 -3.59 -12.33 -16.51
CA ARG A 49 -2.67 -11.20 -16.75
C ARG A 49 -1.73 -11.00 -15.55
N HIS A 50 -2.23 -11.18 -14.33
CA HIS A 50 -1.42 -11.12 -13.13
C HIS A 50 -0.32 -12.22 -13.14
N ALA A 51 -0.68 -13.48 -13.39
CA ALA A 51 0.28 -14.57 -13.52
C ALA A 51 1.36 -14.27 -14.59
N GLN A 52 0.95 -13.73 -15.75
CA GLN A 52 1.88 -13.32 -16.81
C GLN A 52 2.82 -12.19 -16.38
N ALA A 53 2.32 -11.20 -15.64
CA ALA A 53 3.11 -10.10 -15.11
C ALA A 53 4.15 -10.60 -14.10
N VAL A 54 3.78 -11.51 -13.19
CA VAL A 54 4.71 -12.17 -12.26
C VAL A 54 5.78 -12.95 -13.02
N PHE A 55 5.38 -13.74 -14.02
CA PHE A 55 6.34 -14.45 -14.85
C PHE A 55 7.33 -13.50 -15.49
N HIS A 56 6.84 -12.46 -16.18
CA HIS A 56 7.66 -11.50 -16.91
C HIS A 56 8.58 -10.71 -15.98
N SER A 57 8.10 -10.28 -14.81
CA SER A 57 8.89 -9.53 -13.84
C SER A 57 10.04 -10.35 -13.27
N LEU A 58 9.95 -11.68 -13.27
CA LEU A 58 11.06 -12.51 -12.80
C LEU A 58 12.04 -12.89 -13.90
N ARG A 59 11.66 -12.78 -15.20
CA ARG A 59 12.47 -13.16 -16.38
C ARG A 59 13.88 -12.59 -16.43
N HIS A 60 14.08 -11.39 -15.90
CA HIS A 60 15.36 -10.68 -15.99
C HIS A 60 16.38 -11.11 -14.93
N LEU A 61 16.00 -11.92 -13.93
CA LEU A 61 16.87 -12.31 -12.82
C LEU A 61 17.95 -13.35 -13.17
N ASN A 62 18.13 -13.73 -14.45
CA ASN A 62 19.13 -14.72 -14.91
C ASN A 62 19.10 -16.10 -14.21
N ILE A 63 18.02 -16.44 -13.49
CA ILE A 63 17.70 -17.79 -12.98
C ILE A 63 17.12 -18.68 -14.11
N PHE A 64 17.12 -18.18 -15.36
CA PHE A 64 16.43 -18.78 -16.50
C PHE A 64 17.27 -19.82 -17.22
N GLN A 65 17.30 -21.04 -16.67
CA GLN A 65 17.28 -22.22 -17.54
C GLN A 65 15.85 -22.46 -18.04
N ARG A 66 15.35 -21.55 -18.89
CA ARG A 66 14.30 -21.75 -19.92
C ARG A 66 12.97 -22.47 -19.61
N ARG A 67 12.58 -22.87 -18.39
CA ARG A 67 11.34 -23.68 -18.20
C ARG A 67 10.46 -23.39 -16.97
N GLY A 68 10.43 -22.15 -16.48
CA GLY A 68 9.43 -21.71 -15.48
C GLY A 68 10.04 -21.07 -14.23
N LEU A 69 9.23 -20.84 -13.20
CA LEU A 69 9.63 -20.28 -11.92
C LEU A 69 10.13 -21.39 -10.99
N HIS A 70 11.43 -21.39 -10.69
CA HIS A 70 12.00 -22.23 -9.63
C HIS A 70 11.60 -21.71 -8.25
N PHE A 71 11.78 -22.56 -7.23
CA PHE A 71 11.41 -22.24 -5.84
C PHE A 71 11.95 -20.88 -5.38
N ASP A 72 13.22 -20.56 -5.63
CA ASP A 72 13.80 -19.26 -5.25
C ASP A 72 13.09 -18.06 -5.91
N ALA A 73 12.62 -18.22 -7.15
CA ALA A 73 11.91 -17.18 -7.86
C ALA A 73 10.48 -17.03 -7.31
N PHE A 74 9.80 -18.14 -7.03
CA PHE A 74 8.51 -18.15 -6.35
C PHE A 74 8.60 -17.53 -4.95
N PHE A 75 9.59 -17.92 -4.16
CA PHE A 75 9.82 -17.37 -2.83
C PHE A 75 10.06 -15.86 -2.86
N ARG A 76 10.84 -15.36 -3.83
CA ARG A 76 11.01 -13.91 -4.05
C ARG A 76 9.70 -13.22 -4.44
N TYR A 77 8.89 -13.84 -5.29
CA TYR A 77 7.59 -13.29 -5.66
C TYR A 77 6.68 -13.09 -4.45
N LEU A 78 6.68 -14.00 -3.47
CA LEU A 78 5.83 -13.87 -2.28
C LEU A 78 6.06 -12.58 -1.48
N PHE A 79 7.26 -11.99 -1.57
CA PHE A 79 7.61 -10.71 -0.94
C PHE A 79 7.68 -9.55 -1.94
N GLY A 80 7.38 -9.79 -3.22
CA GLY A 80 7.43 -8.78 -4.26
C GLY A 80 6.17 -7.92 -4.29
N ASP A 81 6.26 -6.77 -4.95
CA ASP A 81 5.16 -5.81 -5.07
C ASP A 81 3.94 -6.38 -5.81
N LEU A 82 4.14 -7.43 -6.62
CA LEU A 82 3.06 -8.15 -7.29
C LEU A 82 2.28 -9.10 -6.38
N ASN A 83 2.75 -9.36 -5.16
CA ASN A 83 2.03 -10.17 -4.15
C ASN A 83 1.63 -9.31 -2.94
N GLY A 84 1.26 -8.05 -3.18
CA GLY A 84 0.78 -7.16 -2.12
C GLY A 84 -0.47 -7.71 -1.44
N PRO A 85 -0.58 -7.66 -0.10
CA PRO A 85 -1.73 -8.20 0.63
C PRO A 85 -3.02 -7.39 0.43
N LEU A 86 -2.91 -6.19 -0.14
CA LEU A 86 -4.01 -5.27 -0.37
C LEU A 86 -3.93 -4.75 -1.80
N ASN A 87 -5.10 -4.64 -2.45
CA ASN A 87 -5.22 -3.94 -3.72
C ASN A 87 -5.10 -2.43 -3.46
N ASP A 88 -4.16 -1.77 -4.13
CA ASP A 88 -3.89 -0.34 -3.99
C ASP A 88 -4.81 0.53 -4.86
N GLN A 89 -5.64 -0.08 -5.70
CA GLN A 89 -6.58 0.61 -6.56
C GLN A 89 -7.93 0.88 -5.89
N VAL A 90 -8.53 2.01 -6.27
CA VAL A 90 -9.89 2.37 -5.87
C VAL A 90 -10.88 1.41 -6.53
N HIS A 91 -11.59 0.63 -5.72
CA HIS A 91 -12.55 -0.38 -6.17
C HIS A 91 -13.99 -0.09 -5.71
N GLN A 92 -14.19 0.97 -4.92
CA GLN A 92 -15.49 1.41 -4.45
C GLN A 92 -16.21 2.21 -5.56
N ASP A 93 -17.54 2.22 -5.55
CA ASP A 93 -18.28 3.16 -6.41
C ASP A 93 -17.99 4.59 -5.96
N MET A 94 -17.36 5.39 -6.82
CA MET A 94 -16.98 6.78 -6.55
C MET A 94 -17.97 7.80 -7.14
N ASN A 95 -19.14 7.36 -7.61
CA ASN A 95 -20.19 8.22 -8.18
C ASN A 95 -21.39 8.44 -7.24
N ALA A 96 -21.40 7.84 -6.05
CA ALA A 96 -22.47 8.05 -5.08
C ALA A 96 -22.39 9.47 -4.46
N PRO A 97 -23.45 9.95 -3.80
CA PRO A 97 -23.41 11.21 -3.07
C PRO A 97 -22.36 11.22 -1.95
N LEU A 98 -21.76 12.38 -1.66
CA LEU A 98 -20.68 12.52 -0.66
C LEU A 98 -21.04 11.95 0.73
N ALA A 99 -22.31 12.04 1.13
CA ALA A 99 -22.81 11.56 2.40
C ALA A 99 -22.72 10.03 2.58
N HIS A 100 -22.43 9.27 1.52
CA HIS A 100 -22.30 7.81 1.56
C HIS A 100 -20.86 7.34 1.90
N TYR A 101 -19.91 8.27 2.00
CA TYR A 101 -18.50 7.94 2.23
C TYR A 101 -18.04 8.35 3.62
N PHE A 102 -17.18 7.54 4.22
CA PHE A 102 -16.35 7.99 5.33
C PHE A 102 -15.23 8.87 4.78
N LEU A 103 -15.06 10.07 5.35
CA LEU A 103 -14.01 11.01 4.97
C LEU A 103 -12.91 11.02 6.02
N TYR A 104 -11.66 10.93 5.58
CA TYR A 104 -10.51 11.16 6.44
C TYR A 104 -10.33 12.67 6.64
N THR A 105 -10.68 13.17 7.82
CA THR A 105 -10.70 14.60 8.16
C THR A 105 -9.62 14.98 9.17
N GLY A 106 -9.09 16.19 9.07
CA GLY A 106 -8.18 16.78 10.06
C GLY A 106 -8.86 17.89 10.87
N HIS A 107 -8.84 17.78 12.20
CA HIS A 107 -9.33 18.81 13.12
C HIS A 107 -8.19 19.72 13.55
N ASN A 108 -8.40 21.04 13.55
CA ASN A 108 -7.39 22.08 13.78
C ASN A 108 -6.09 21.79 13.03
N SER A 109 -6.21 21.59 11.72
CA SER A 109 -5.15 21.06 10.84
C SER A 109 -3.88 21.94 10.80
N TYR A 110 -4.01 23.19 11.22
CA TYR A 110 -2.94 24.17 11.30
C TYR A 110 -2.07 24.03 12.56
N LEU A 111 -2.52 23.34 13.61
CA LEU A 111 -1.76 23.25 14.87
C LEU A 111 -0.54 22.35 14.73
N THR A 112 0.60 22.86 15.22
CA THR A 112 1.87 22.11 15.27
C THR A 112 1.97 21.17 16.48
N GLY A 113 1.05 21.29 17.44
CA GLY A 113 1.07 20.54 18.69
C GLY A 113 -0.27 20.57 19.44
N ASN A 114 -0.27 21.06 20.68
CA ASN A 114 -1.44 21.08 21.56
C ASN A 114 -2.38 22.27 21.28
N GLN A 115 -3.61 22.21 21.82
CA GLN A 115 -4.67 23.21 21.58
C GLN A 115 -4.41 24.56 22.27
N LEU A 116 -3.59 24.62 23.32
CA LEU A 116 -3.49 25.81 24.18
C LEU A 116 -2.31 26.72 23.83
N SER A 117 -1.16 26.13 23.50
CA SER A 117 0.11 26.85 23.48
C SER A 117 0.96 26.58 22.25
N SER A 118 0.48 25.78 21.30
CA SER A 118 1.26 25.46 20.10
C SER A 118 0.93 26.41 18.96
N GLU A 119 1.96 26.69 18.17
CA GLU A 119 1.86 27.59 17.03
C GLU A 119 1.04 27.00 15.89
N SER A 120 0.51 27.89 15.07
CA SER A 120 -0.16 27.57 13.81
C SER A 120 0.85 27.58 12.65
N SER A 121 0.77 26.60 11.75
CA SER A 121 1.67 26.48 10.61
C SER A 121 1.03 25.73 9.45
N THR A 122 1.52 25.97 8.24
CA THR A 122 1.15 25.20 7.04
C THR A 122 1.80 23.80 7.01
N ALA A 123 2.87 23.58 7.79
CA ALA A 123 3.58 22.29 7.84
C ALA A 123 2.68 21.08 8.23
N PRO A 124 1.88 21.13 9.31
CA PRO A 124 0.95 20.05 9.65
C PRO A 124 -0.13 19.83 8.58
N ILE A 125 -0.62 20.90 7.93
CA ILE A 125 -1.58 20.81 6.81
C ILE A 125 -0.94 20.04 5.65
N ILE A 126 0.26 20.41 5.21
CA ILE A 126 0.99 19.73 4.12
C ILE A 126 1.18 18.25 4.46
N LYS A 127 1.55 17.95 5.72
CA LYS A 127 1.73 16.58 6.19
C LYS A 127 0.42 15.78 6.18
N ALA A 128 -0.70 16.39 6.59
CA ALA A 128 -2.02 15.77 6.58
C ALA A 128 -2.47 15.44 5.16
N LEU A 129 -2.34 16.38 4.22
CA LEU A 129 -2.70 16.17 2.81
C LEU A 129 -1.87 15.07 2.15
N LYS A 130 -0.55 15.01 2.42
CA LYS A 130 0.33 13.93 1.95
C LYS A 130 -0.04 12.55 2.52
N LYS A 131 -0.70 12.50 3.68
CA LYS A 131 -1.22 11.27 4.28
C LYS A 131 -2.62 10.89 3.78
N GLY A 132 -3.21 11.67 2.88
CA GLY A 132 -4.51 11.37 2.28
C GLY A 132 -5.72 12.00 2.99
N VAL A 133 -5.52 12.92 3.93
CA VAL A 133 -6.62 13.71 4.50
C VAL A 133 -7.35 14.48 3.38
N ARG A 134 -8.68 14.50 3.43
CA ARG A 134 -9.56 15.11 2.41
C ARG A 134 -10.27 16.37 2.88
N VAL A 135 -10.35 16.58 4.19
CA VAL A 135 -10.94 17.79 4.80
C VAL A 135 -9.96 18.35 5.80
N ILE A 136 -9.69 19.66 5.70
CA ILE A 136 -8.88 20.40 6.66
C ILE A 136 -9.72 21.51 7.29
N GLU A 137 -9.37 21.88 8.51
CA GLU A 137 -9.98 22.96 9.27
C GLU A 137 -9.05 24.16 9.33
N LEU A 138 -9.62 25.36 9.14
CA LEU A 138 -8.94 26.64 9.18
C LEU A 138 -9.78 27.62 9.99
N ASP A 139 -9.30 27.96 11.19
CA ASP A 139 -9.95 28.92 12.07
C ASP A 139 -9.43 30.32 11.74
N LEU A 140 -10.26 31.12 11.08
CA LEU A 140 -9.88 32.46 10.61
C LEU A 140 -10.20 33.52 11.66
N TRP A 141 -9.20 34.32 11.99
CA TRP A 141 -9.30 35.46 12.90
C TRP A 141 -8.76 36.73 12.25
N PRO A 142 -9.27 37.92 12.59
CA PRO A 142 -8.59 39.16 12.22
C PRO A 142 -7.18 39.19 12.81
N ASN A 143 -6.23 39.71 12.04
CA ASN A 143 -4.90 40.02 12.56
C ASN A 143 -4.97 41.19 13.56
N SER A 144 -3.87 41.47 14.25
CA SER A 144 -3.81 42.54 15.26
C SER A 144 -4.03 43.97 14.73
N ARG A 145 -4.00 44.17 13.41
CA ARG A 145 -4.24 45.46 12.74
C ARG A 145 -5.65 45.57 12.15
N GLU A 146 -6.44 44.50 12.23
CA GLU A 146 -7.77 44.37 11.63
C GLU A 146 -7.82 44.64 10.11
N ASP A 147 -6.68 44.50 9.42
CA ASP A 147 -6.55 44.75 7.97
C ASP A 147 -6.33 43.47 7.15
N ASP A 148 -6.14 42.33 7.82
CA ASP A 148 -5.96 41.00 7.20
C ASP A 148 -6.45 39.89 8.15
N VAL A 149 -6.40 38.63 7.69
CA VAL A 149 -6.76 37.43 8.46
C VAL A 149 -5.56 36.54 8.76
N GLU A 150 -5.59 35.90 9.92
CA GLU A 150 -4.64 34.88 10.33
C GLU A 150 -5.36 33.59 10.73
N VAL A 151 -4.67 32.45 10.58
CA VAL A 151 -5.17 31.16 11.03
C VAL A 151 -4.60 30.88 12.42
N ARG A 152 -5.47 30.75 13.42
CA ARG A 152 -5.06 30.42 14.80
C ARG A 152 -6.19 29.78 15.60
N HIS A 153 -5.82 29.10 16.68
CA HIS A 153 -6.81 28.59 17.64
C HIS A 153 -7.35 29.73 18.49
N GLY A 154 -8.67 29.84 18.56
CA GLY A 154 -9.36 30.89 19.31
C GLY A 154 -9.13 30.76 20.81
N GLY A 155 -8.86 31.90 21.46
CA GLY A 155 -8.68 31.99 22.90
C GLY A 155 -7.28 32.41 23.30
N TYR A 156 -7.00 33.71 23.18
CA TYR A 156 -6.14 34.51 24.07
C TYR A 156 -6.27 35.96 23.58
N GLU A 157 -7.14 36.74 24.21
CA GLU A 157 -6.85 38.15 24.48
C GLU A 157 -6.01 38.15 25.77
N ILE A 158 -4.77 38.61 25.67
CA ILE A 158 -4.02 39.14 26.82
C ILE A 158 -3.71 40.59 26.49
#